data_AF-A0A7I8DYA1-F1
#
_entry.id   AF-A0A7I8DYA1-F1
#
_cell.length_a   1.000
_cell.length_b   1.000
_cell.length_c   1.000
_cell.angle_alpha   90.00
_cell.angle_beta   90.00
_cell.angle_gamma   90.00
#
_symmetry.space_group_name_H-M   'P 1'
#
loop_
_entity.id
_entity.type
_entity.pdbx_description
1 polymer ?
#
loop_
_entity_poly.entity_id
_entity_poly.type
_entity_poly.pdbx_seq_one_letter_code
_entity_poly.pdbx_strand_id
1 'polypeptide(L)' 'MNKVYLDKDGKLFVNGHEIKGVMSVSSETDYLGTQIVLKFEGDYKCDFISSRKGHSLSERPKE' A
#
# COMPACT_ATOMS: atom_id res chain seq x y z
N MET A 1 2.00 7.81 14.61
CA MET A 1 2.27 8.23 13.22
C MET A 1 3.33 7.30 12.66
N ASN A 2 3.03 6.56 11.58
CA ASN A 2 3.99 5.62 11.00
C ASN A 2 5.12 6.41 10.31
N LYS A 3 6.38 6.09 10.62
CA LYS A 3 7.55 6.68 9.97
C LYS A 3 8.00 5.76 8.84
N VAL A 4 8.04 6.29 7.63
CA VAL A 4 8.55 5.60 6.44
C VAL A 4 9.78 6.35 5.96
N TYR A 5 10.89 5.66 5.78
CA TYR A 5 12.12 6.24 5.24
C TYR A 5 12.91 5.23 4.41
N LEU A 6 13.68 5.75 3.46
CA LEU A 6 14.68 5.00 2.72
C LEU A 6 16.04 5.26 3.35
N ASP A 7 16.86 4.22 3.50
CA ASP A 7 18.26 4.42 3.85
C ASP A 7 19.11 4.81 2.63
N LYS A 8 20.40 5.05 2.86
CA LYS A 8 21.37 5.41 1.82
C LYS A 8 21.57 4.32 0.75
N ASP A 9 21.19 3.08 1.06
CA ASP A 9 21.35 1.91 0.20
C ASP A 9 20.02 1.56 -0.51
N GLY A 10 18.98 2.41 -0.36
CA GLY A 10 17.67 2.25 -0.99
C GLY A 10 16.75 1.25 -0.27
N LYS A 11 17.08 0.81 0.95
CA LYS A 11 16.24 -0.09 1.74
C LYS A 11 15.11 0.67 2.41
N LEU A 12 13.91 0.08 2.38
CA LEU A 12 12.74 0.67 2.99
C LEU A 12 12.62 0.28 4.46
N PHE A 13 12.35 1.26 5.31
CA PHE A 13 12.05 1.06 6.71
C PHE A 13 10.69 1.64 7.08
N VAL A 14 9.88 0.86 7.79
CA VAL A 14 8.62 1.30 8.39
C VAL A 14 8.72 1.13 9.90
N ASN A 15 8.63 2.24 10.63
CA ASN A 15 8.79 2.27 12.10
C ASN A 15 10.10 1.61 12.60
N GLY A 16 11.18 1.70 11.81
CA GLY A 16 12.47 1.10 12.13
C GLY A 16 12.63 -0.36 11.71
N HIS A 17 11.58 -0.99 11.16
CA HIS A 17 11.65 -2.34 10.61
C HIS A 17 11.93 -2.30 9.11
N GLU A 18 12.97 -3.03 8.68
CA GLU A 18 13.29 -3.19 7.26
C GLU A 18 12.20 -4.01 6.54
N ILE A 19 11.69 -3.46 5.44
CA ILE A 19 10.72 -4.12 4.56
C ILE A 19 11.44 -4.54 3.28
N LYS A 20 11.45 -5.84 2.99
CA LYS A 20 12.14 -6.44 1.84
C LYS A 20 11.18 -6.67 0.67
N GLY A 21 11.74 -6.80 -0.54
CA GLY A 21 10.97 -7.14 -1.75
C GLY A 21 10.10 -6.00 -2.30
N VAL A 22 10.38 -4.76 -1.91
CA VAL A 22 9.67 -3.57 -2.40
C VAL A 22 10.28 -3.13 -3.73
N MET A 23 9.44 -3.07 -4.77
CA MET A 23 9.79 -2.53 -6.08
C MET A 23 9.75 -1.01 -6.12
N SER A 24 8.70 -0.42 -5.54
CA SER A 24 8.50 1.02 -5.60
C SER A 24 7.70 1.52 -4.39
N VAL A 25 7.94 2.78 -4.06
CA VAL A 25 7.23 3.52 -3.01
C VAL A 25 6.67 4.78 -3.63
N SER A 26 5.37 5.03 -3.45
CA SER A 26 4.70 6.25 -3.89
C SER A 26 3.84 6.83 -2.76
N SER A 27 3.56 8.13 -2.85
CA SER A 27 2.52 8.78 -2.05
C SER A 27 1.32 9.01 -2.94
N GLU A 28 0.15 8.54 -2.52
CA GLU A 28 -1.11 8.77 -3.23
C GLU A 28 -2.05 9.54 -2.32
N THR A 29 -2.73 10.55 -2.87
CA THR A 29 -3.71 11.34 -2.12
C THR A 29 -5.07 11.16 -2.77
N ASP A 30 -6.06 10.76 -1.96
CA ASP A 30 -7.46 10.65 -2.36
C ASP A 30 -8.37 11.51 -1.46
N TYR A 31 -9.67 11.30 -1.55
CA TYR A 31 -10.66 12.03 -0.76
C TYR A 31 -10.65 11.67 0.75
N LEU A 32 -10.03 10.55 1.13
CA LEU A 32 -9.87 10.10 2.51
C LEU A 32 -8.53 10.55 3.12
N GLY A 33 -7.55 10.89 2.28
CA GLY A 33 -6.30 11.52 2.69
C GLY A 33 -5.09 11.06 1.89
N THR A 34 -3.90 11.36 2.41
CA THR A 34 -2.64 10.90 1.82
C THR A 34 -2.21 9.57 2.43
N GLN A 35 -1.94 8.59 1.57
CA GLN A 35 -1.43 7.27 1.91
C GLN A 35 -0.07 7.00 1.25
N ILE A 36 0.75 6.18 1.91
CA ILE A 36 1.99 5.67 1.35
C ILE A 36 1.71 4.29 0.76
N VAL A 37 2.00 4.12 -0.52
CA VAL A 37 1.78 2.88 -1.28
C VAL A 37 3.10 2.19 -1.53
N LEU A 38 3.19 0.93 -1.13
CA LEU A 38 4.35 0.06 -1.32
C LEU A 38 3.99 -1.01 -2.37
N LYS A 39 4.71 -1.03 -3.48
CA LYS A 39 4.57 -2.06 -4.50
C LYS A 39 5.63 -3.11 -4.29
N PHE A 40 5.23 -4.39 -4.25
CA PHE A 40 6.13 -5.52 -4.05
C PHE A 40 6.30 -6.30 -5.36
N GLU A 41 7.47 -6.91 -5.53
CA GLU A 41 7.73 -7.83 -6.65
C GLU A 41 7.30 -9.22 -6.21
N GLY A 42 6.25 -9.75 -6.83
CA GLY A 42 5.81 -11.11 -6.57
C GLY A 42 4.45 -11.43 -7.18
N ASP A 43 4.28 -12.69 -7.58
CA ASP A 43 2.96 -13.27 -7.80
C ASP A 43 2.29 -13.40 -6.42
N TYR A 44 1.52 -12.38 -6.04
CA TYR A 44 0.72 -12.42 -4.82
C TYR A 44 -0.39 -13.47 -4.99
N LYS A 45 -0.11 -14.72 -4.61
CA LYS A 45 -1.15 -15.74 -4.39
C LYS A 45 -1.85 -15.42 -3.09
N CYS A 46 -2.98 -14.71 -3.22
CA CYS A 46 -3.91 -14.52 -2.12
C CYS A 46 -4.94 -15.65 -2.15
N ASP A 47 -4.83 -16.60 -1.21
CA ASP A 47 -5.90 -17.59 -0.98
C ASP A 47 -7.10 -16.96 -0.23
N PHE A 48 -7.07 -15.65 0.01
CA PHE A 48 -8.15 -14.92 0.65
C PHE A 48 -9.28 -14.62 -0.34
N ILE A 49 -10.31 -15.46 -0.32
CA ILE A 49 -11.59 -15.16 -0.98
C ILE A 49 -12.35 -14.19 -0.08
N SER A 50 -12.31 -12.89 -0.41
CA SER A 50 -13.19 -11.90 0.19
C SER A 50 -14.64 -12.22 -0.18
N SER A 51 -15.48 -12.51 0.81
CA SER A 51 -16.95 -12.59 0.65
C SER A 51 -17.60 -11.20 0.57
N ARG A 52 -16.84 -10.11 0.75
CA ARG A 52 -17.35 -8.76 0.56
C ARG A 52 -17.36 -8.42 -0.93
N LYS A 53 -18.53 -7.98 -1.40
CA LYS A 53 -18.76 -7.46 -2.74
C LYS A 53 -17.75 -6.34 -3.00
N GLY A 54 -16.85 -6.54 -3.97
CA GLY A 54 -15.91 -5.51 -4.38
C GLY A 54 -16.69 -4.35 -4.98
N HIS A 55 -16.61 -3.19 -4.35
CA HIS A 55 -17.15 -1.96 -4.91
C HIS A 55 -16.13 -1.35 -5.86
N SER A 56 -16.60 -0.85 -7.00
CA SER A 56 -15.72 -0.14 -7.94
C SER A 56 -15.26 1.16 -7.28
N LEU A 57 -14.01 1.58 -7.53
CA LEU A 57 -13.48 2.87 -7.06
C LEU A 57 -14.31 4.08 -7.56
N SER A 58 -15.13 3.89 -8.58
CA SER A 58 -16.05 4.88 -9.15
C SER A 58 -17.48 4.79 -8.60
N GLU A 59 -17.76 3.84 -7.70
CA GLU A 59 -19.09 3.64 -7.15
C GLU A 59 -19.34 4.66 -6.02
N ARG A 60 -20.15 5.69 -6.30
CA ARG A 60 -20.62 6.64 -5.27
C ARG A 60 -21.74 6.01 -4.45
N PRO A 61 -21.81 6.28 -3.14
CA PRO A 61 -22.98 5.90 -2.35
C PRO A 61 -24.21 6.60 -2.93
N LYS A 62 -25.29 5.84 -3.15
CA LYS A 62 -26.59 6.45 -3.43
C LYS A 62 -27.14 6.99 -2.11
N GLU A 63 -27.50 8.27 -2.11
CA GLU A 63 -28.20 8.96 -1.02
C GLU A 63 -29.46 8.22 -0.56
#